data_AF-A0A7V7ED32-F1
#
_entry.id   AF-A0A7V7ED32-F1
#
_cell.length_a   1.000
_cell.length_b   1.000
_cell.length_c   1.000
_cell.angle_alpha   90.00
_cell.angle_beta   90.00
_cell.angle_gamma   90.00
#
_symmetry.space_group_name_H-M   'P 1'
#
loop_
_entity.id
_entity.type
_entity.pdbx_description
1 polymer ?
#
loop_
_entity_poly.entity_id
_entity_poly.type
_entity_poly.pdbx_seq_one_letter_code
_entity_poly.pdbx_strand_id
1 'polypeptide(L)'
;MKPTGFTLIELLVVIGIIGVLAAMLLPALARAREAARRASCVSNLKQWGLVFKMYADENGEYFPPKGPRGAMLGIHPCVYPEYVNDVRIYICPSDAAVTAEDFSEKIASLRDDVDALNEMLGWAYSYFYFGYVLSNEDEFAGLTNTMDAVVKATPQPARLNMDWTRDLTLIVNPRDPHNQNGTAGQNTIHRLREGIERYFITDINCPARGAKAQSNIVVMMDAIAANEPLPASYPRNFATGVENFNHVPGGCNVLFMDGHVDFIRYPQEFPVTEYVAVTAGGKPGWGGPTAE
;
A
#
# COMPACT_ATOMS: atom_id res chain seq x y z
N MET A 1 29.10 -31.65 -54.57
CA MET A 1 28.04 -30.69 -54.92
C MET A 1 28.42 -29.33 -54.34
N LYS A 2 28.45 -28.26 -55.15
CA LYS A 2 28.72 -26.91 -54.63
C LYS A 2 27.49 -26.44 -53.86
N PRO A 3 27.62 -25.93 -52.62
CA PRO A 3 26.49 -25.34 -51.91
C PRO A 3 25.95 -24.17 -52.73
N THR A 4 24.64 -24.15 -52.93
CA THR A 4 23.92 -23.01 -53.53
C THR A 4 24.06 -21.82 -52.58
N GLY A 5 24.58 -20.70 -53.08
CA GLY A 5 24.77 -19.49 -52.28
C GLY A 5 23.43 -18.88 -51.85
N PHE A 6 23.35 -18.47 -50.59
CA PHE A 6 22.18 -17.79 -50.04
C PHE A 6 22.07 -16.37 -50.62
N THR A 7 20.90 -15.99 -51.11
CA THR A 7 20.69 -14.64 -51.65
C THR A 7 20.39 -13.64 -50.54
N LEU A 8 20.78 -12.38 -50.74
CA LEU A 8 20.50 -11.30 -49.80
C LEU A 8 18.98 -11.10 -49.60
N ILE A 9 18.18 -11.37 -50.64
CA ILE A 9 16.72 -11.28 -50.59
C ILE A 9 16.13 -12.37 -49.70
N GLU A 10 16.60 -13.62 -49.80
CA GLU A 10 16.15 -14.71 -48.92
C GLU A 10 16.44 -14.40 -47.44
N LEU A 11 17.60 -13.80 -47.14
CA LEU A 11 17.93 -13.36 -45.78
C LEU A 11 16.95 -12.29 -45.29
N LEU A 12 16.70 -11.27 -46.12
CA LEU A 12 15.84 -10.14 -45.80
C LEU A 12 14.39 -10.56 -45.52
N VAL A 13 13.84 -11.49 -46.31
CA VAL A 13 12.49 -12.00 -46.09
C VAL A 13 12.38 -12.74 -44.75
N VAL A 14 13.37 -13.58 -44.41
CA VAL A 14 13.37 -14.35 -43.16
C VAL A 14 13.43 -13.43 -41.94
N ILE A 15 14.36 -12.47 -41.92
CA ILE A 15 14.42 -11.51 -40.80
C ILE A 15 13.17 -10.64 -40.73
N GLY A 16 12.55 -10.33 -41.88
CA GLY A 16 11.28 -9.62 -41.95
C GLY A 16 10.14 -10.40 -41.28
N ILE A 17 10.01 -11.70 -41.58
CA ILE A 17 9.01 -12.57 -40.95
C ILE A 17 9.26 -12.69 -39.45
N ILE A 18 10.51 -12.92 -39.02
CA ILE A 18 10.87 -12.99 -37.59
C ILE A 18 10.54 -11.67 -36.89
N GLY A 19 10.83 -10.53 -37.52
CA GLY A 19 10.53 -9.20 -37.00
C GLY A 19 9.04 -8.97 -36.76
N VAL A 20 8.20 -9.33 -37.74
CA VAL A 20 6.73 -9.23 -37.60
C VAL A 20 6.20 -10.14 -36.50
N LEU A 21 6.67 -11.40 -36.44
CA LEU A 21 6.27 -12.33 -35.38
C LEU A 21 6.70 -11.85 -33.99
N ALA A 22 7.93 -11.37 -33.84
CA ALA A 22 8.43 -10.83 -32.58
C ALA A 22 7.65 -9.58 -32.14
N ALA A 23 7.32 -8.66 -33.06
CA ALA A 23 6.56 -7.45 -32.78
C ALA A 23 5.15 -7.76 -32.22
N MET A 24 4.52 -8.83 -32.68
CA MET A 24 3.22 -9.29 -32.14
C MET A 24 3.35 -9.97 -30.77
N LEU A 25 4.48 -10.64 -30.51
CA LEU A 25 4.71 -11.39 -29.27
C LEU A 25 5.16 -10.51 -28.09
N LEU A 26 5.93 -9.44 -28.33
CA LEU A 26 6.48 -8.58 -27.27
C LEU A 26 5.39 -7.96 -26.36
N PRO A 27 4.28 -7.37 -26.88
CA PRO A 27 3.23 -6.83 -26.03
C PRO A 27 2.48 -7.90 -25.22
N ALA A 28 2.35 -9.11 -25.76
CA ALA A 28 1.74 -10.23 -25.06
C ALA A 28 2.62 -10.71 -23.90
N LEU A 29 3.93 -10.84 -24.12
CA LEU A 29 4.89 -11.24 -23.09
C LEU A 29 4.98 -10.20 -21.96
N ALA A 30 4.99 -8.90 -22.29
CA ALA A 30 5.00 -7.84 -21.29
C ALA A 30 3.77 -7.91 -20.37
N ARG A 31 2.57 -8.10 -20.94
CA ARG A 31 1.33 -8.29 -20.17
C ARG A 31 1.34 -9.55 -19.32
N ALA A 32 1.88 -10.65 -19.85
CA ALA A 32 2.01 -11.91 -19.10
C ALA A 32 2.95 -11.77 -17.90
N ARG A 33 4.10 -11.10 -18.08
CA ARG A 33 5.04 -10.81 -16.98
C ARG A 33 4.40 -9.95 -15.90
N GLU A 34 3.64 -8.91 -16.28
CA GLU A 34 2.96 -8.07 -15.29
C GLU A 34 1.84 -8.82 -14.55
N ALA A 35 1.08 -9.66 -15.26
CA ALA A 35 0.10 -10.53 -14.61
C ALA A 35 0.74 -11.47 -13.57
N ALA A 36 1.92 -12.02 -13.89
CA ALA A 36 2.68 -12.85 -12.95
C ALA A 36 3.17 -12.04 -11.73
N ARG A 37 3.72 -10.84 -11.94
CA ARG A 37 4.15 -9.96 -10.83
C ARG A 37 3.00 -9.56 -9.93
N ARG A 38 1.83 -9.22 -10.50
CA ARG A 38 0.61 -8.93 -9.73
C ARG A 38 0.15 -10.13 -8.92
N ALA A 39 0.17 -11.33 -9.48
CA ALA A 39 -0.16 -12.54 -8.73
C ALA A 39 0.76 -12.74 -7.52
N SER A 40 2.05 -12.42 -7.65
CA SER A 40 2.99 -12.42 -6.52
C SER A 40 2.67 -11.32 -5.50
N CYS A 41 2.32 -10.09 -5.92
CA CYS A 41 1.93 -9.03 -4.97
C CYS A 41 0.65 -9.40 -4.20
N VAL A 42 -0.32 -10.06 -4.85
CA VAL A 42 -1.51 -10.62 -4.18
C VAL A 42 -1.11 -11.69 -3.16
N SER A 43 -0.15 -12.56 -3.49
CA SER A 43 0.37 -13.57 -2.57
C SER A 43 1.05 -12.93 -1.34
N ASN A 44 1.80 -11.85 -1.54
CA ASN A 44 2.41 -11.09 -0.44
C ASN A 44 1.35 -10.45 0.46
N LEU A 45 0.31 -9.84 -0.10
CA LEU A 45 -0.80 -9.27 0.68
C LEU A 45 -1.54 -10.35 1.50
N LYS A 46 -1.75 -11.54 0.94
CA LYS A 46 -2.33 -12.66 1.68
C LYS A 46 -1.43 -13.14 2.83
N GLN A 47 -0.11 -13.14 2.63
CA GLN A 47 0.85 -13.41 3.69
C GLN A 47 0.79 -12.34 4.79
N TRP A 48 0.67 -11.05 4.43
CA TRP A 48 0.42 -9.98 5.40
C TRP A 48 -0.88 -10.19 6.18
N GLY A 49 -1.96 -10.60 5.52
CA GLY A 49 -3.22 -10.96 6.20
C GLY A 49 -3.03 -12.06 7.24
N LEU A 50 -2.24 -13.10 6.92
CA LEU A 50 -1.90 -14.15 7.89
C LEU A 50 -1.05 -13.63 9.05
N VAL A 51 -0.06 -12.78 8.77
CA VAL A 51 0.79 -12.13 9.78
C VAL A 51 -0.06 -11.32 10.76
N PHE A 52 -1.00 -10.52 10.25
CA PHE A 52 -1.89 -9.71 11.08
C PHE A 52 -2.79 -10.57 11.95
N LYS A 53 -3.30 -11.67 11.40
CA LYS A 53 -4.09 -12.64 12.15
C LYS A 53 -3.30 -13.29 13.28
N MET A 54 -2.11 -13.82 12.98
CA MET A 54 -1.23 -14.42 13.98
C MET A 54 -0.88 -13.42 15.09
N TYR A 55 -0.57 -12.18 14.72
CA TYR A 55 -0.32 -11.12 15.70
C TYR A 55 -1.57 -10.84 16.55
N ALA A 56 -2.74 -10.70 15.94
CA ALA A 56 -3.98 -10.40 16.64
C ALA A 56 -4.37 -11.52 17.63
N ASP A 57 -4.20 -12.79 17.23
CA ASP A 57 -4.45 -13.96 18.09
C ASP A 57 -3.65 -13.91 19.40
N GLU A 58 -2.44 -13.34 19.36
CA GLU A 58 -1.54 -13.24 20.53
C GLU A 58 -1.63 -11.90 21.27
N ASN A 59 -2.14 -10.85 20.62
CA ASN A 59 -2.15 -9.47 21.14
C ASN A 59 -3.56 -8.94 21.47
N GLY A 60 -4.46 -9.84 21.89
CA GLY A 60 -5.81 -9.49 22.36
C GLY A 60 -6.70 -8.98 21.25
N GLU A 61 -6.68 -9.66 20.10
CA GLU A 61 -7.45 -9.37 18.87
C GLU A 61 -6.99 -8.12 18.12
N TYR A 62 -6.09 -7.31 18.67
CA TYR A 62 -5.64 -6.09 18.01
C TYR A 62 -4.61 -6.34 16.91
N PHE A 63 -4.78 -5.67 15.78
CA PHE A 63 -3.78 -5.70 14.70
C PHE A 63 -2.54 -4.89 15.10
N PRO A 64 -1.38 -5.11 14.45
CA PRO A 64 -0.16 -4.37 14.75
C PRO A 64 -0.39 -2.85 14.75
N PRO A 65 0.21 -2.10 15.68
CA PRO A 65 0.12 -0.65 15.65
C PRO A 65 0.80 -0.08 14.40
N LYS A 66 0.54 1.19 14.10
CA LYS A 66 1.25 1.90 13.03
C LYS A 66 2.74 2.05 13.34
N GLY A 67 3.51 2.23 12.26
CA GLY A 67 4.95 2.47 12.32
C GLY A 67 5.33 3.70 13.15
N PRO A 68 6.60 3.76 13.64
CA PRO A 68 7.14 4.90 14.36
C PRO A 68 6.91 6.23 13.62
N ARG A 69 6.77 7.32 14.39
CA ARG A 69 6.49 8.70 13.92
C ARG A 69 5.11 8.94 13.29
N GLY A 70 4.15 8.02 13.42
CA GLY A 70 2.84 8.20 12.81
C GLY A 70 2.94 8.20 11.28
N ALA A 71 3.87 7.41 10.73
CA ALA A 71 3.93 7.18 9.29
C ALA A 71 2.53 6.71 8.85
N MET A 72 1.87 7.54 8.04
CA MET A 72 0.46 7.38 7.71
C MET A 72 0.12 6.00 7.15
N LEU A 73 1.11 5.29 6.60
CA LEU A 73 0.94 4.04 5.88
C LEU A 73 1.98 2.96 6.28
N GLY A 74 2.66 3.12 7.43
CA GLY A 74 3.69 2.18 7.91
C GLY A 74 3.21 1.23 9.01
N ILE A 75 3.84 0.07 9.13
CA ILE A 75 3.56 -0.95 10.16
C ILE A 75 4.62 -0.85 11.26
N HIS A 76 4.23 -1.06 12.52
CA HIS A 76 5.20 -1.14 13.60
C HIS A 76 6.16 -2.34 13.41
N PRO A 77 7.47 -2.19 13.68
CA PRO A 77 8.45 -3.28 13.53
C PRO A 77 8.18 -4.53 14.39
N CYS A 78 7.19 -4.52 15.27
CA CYS A 78 6.87 -5.66 16.17
C CYS A 78 6.45 -6.93 15.44
N VAL A 79 6.14 -6.86 14.14
CA VAL A 79 5.86 -8.03 13.31
C VAL A 79 7.14 -8.77 12.88
N TYR A 80 8.29 -8.10 12.92
CA TYR A 80 9.59 -8.65 12.51
C TYR A 80 10.52 -8.82 13.72
N PRO A 81 11.28 -9.92 13.82
CA PRO A 81 11.29 -11.08 12.94
C PRO A 81 10.22 -12.13 13.27
N GLU A 82 9.49 -11.96 14.38
CA GLU A 82 8.68 -13.02 14.99
C GLU A 82 7.59 -13.59 14.05
N TYR A 83 6.81 -12.71 13.41
CA TYR A 83 5.73 -13.09 12.51
C TYR A 83 6.15 -13.02 11.04
N VAL A 84 7.11 -12.15 10.72
CA VAL A 84 7.68 -11.96 9.38
C VAL A 84 9.16 -12.30 9.40
N ASN A 85 9.50 -13.48 8.88
CA ASN A 85 10.90 -13.90 8.75
C ASN A 85 11.46 -13.63 7.34
N ASP A 86 10.62 -13.69 6.31
CA ASP A 86 11.00 -13.36 4.94
C ASP A 86 10.72 -11.88 4.64
N VAL A 87 11.78 -11.09 4.60
CA VAL A 87 11.71 -9.64 4.38
C VAL A 87 11.32 -9.28 2.95
N ARG A 88 11.38 -10.25 2.01
CA ARG A 88 10.98 -10.03 0.61
C ARG A 88 9.50 -9.65 0.50
N ILE A 89 8.68 -10.00 1.49
CA ILE A 89 7.23 -9.67 1.49
C ILE A 89 6.95 -8.18 1.70
N TYR A 90 7.93 -7.39 2.15
CA TYR A 90 7.80 -5.93 2.28
C TYR A 90 7.82 -5.20 0.93
N ILE A 91 8.33 -5.87 -0.11
CA ILE A 91 8.53 -5.29 -1.44
C ILE A 91 7.61 -5.98 -2.45
N CYS A 92 6.87 -5.19 -3.23
CA CYS A 92 6.07 -5.72 -4.34
C CYS A 92 6.98 -5.93 -5.55
N PRO A 93 6.96 -7.10 -6.21
CA PRO A 93 7.74 -7.35 -7.42
C PRO A 93 7.56 -6.37 -8.58
N SER A 94 6.48 -5.58 -8.59
CA SER A 94 6.27 -4.51 -9.58
C SER A 94 6.86 -3.16 -9.18
N ASP A 95 7.37 -3.00 -7.95
CA ASP A 95 8.02 -1.77 -7.50
C ASP A 95 9.24 -1.47 -8.36
N ALA A 96 9.24 -0.27 -8.96
CA ALA A 96 10.29 0.18 -9.86
C ALA A 96 11.52 0.76 -9.14
N ALA A 97 11.38 1.14 -7.85
CA ALA A 97 12.40 1.88 -7.12
C ALA A 97 13.27 0.99 -6.22
N VAL A 98 12.75 -0.13 -5.75
CA VAL A 98 13.43 -1.01 -4.80
C VAL A 98 13.17 -2.47 -5.13
N THR A 99 14.23 -3.28 -5.13
CA THR A 99 14.11 -4.73 -5.25
C THR A 99 14.13 -5.41 -3.88
N ALA A 100 13.62 -6.64 -3.84
CA ALA A 100 13.63 -7.44 -2.61
C ALA A 100 15.07 -7.77 -2.17
N GLU A 101 15.97 -7.93 -3.12
CA GLU A 101 17.40 -8.15 -2.89
C GLU A 101 18.05 -6.92 -2.24
N ASP A 102 17.85 -5.72 -2.79
CA ASP A 102 18.36 -4.46 -2.22
C ASP A 102 17.86 -4.27 -0.78
N PHE A 103 16.58 -4.57 -0.54
CA PHE A 103 15.96 -4.46 0.78
C PHE A 103 16.56 -5.45 1.79
N SER A 104 16.81 -6.69 1.35
CA SER A 104 17.42 -7.72 2.18
C SER A 104 18.86 -7.37 2.57
N GLU A 105 19.65 -6.86 1.62
CA GLU A 105 21.01 -6.37 1.88
C GLU A 105 21.00 -5.21 2.88
N LYS A 106 20.04 -4.30 2.74
CA LYS A 106 19.90 -3.18 3.67
C LYS A 106 19.57 -3.64 5.10
N ILE A 107 18.64 -4.59 5.27
CA ILE A 107 18.34 -5.18 6.58
C ILE A 107 19.58 -5.85 7.18
N ALA A 108 20.32 -6.62 6.40
CA ALA A 108 21.55 -7.25 6.85
C ALA A 108 22.59 -6.22 7.32
N SER A 109 22.70 -5.08 6.62
CA SER A 109 23.62 -3.99 6.99
C SER A 109 23.24 -3.27 8.29
N LEU A 110 21.97 -3.30 8.70
CA LEU A 110 21.45 -2.64 9.89
C LEU A 110 21.21 -3.60 11.06
N ARG A 111 21.61 -4.87 10.94
CA ARG A 111 21.29 -5.91 11.93
C ARG A 111 21.84 -5.59 13.33
N ASP A 112 22.98 -4.91 13.41
CA ASP A 112 23.62 -4.52 14.66
C ASP A 112 23.14 -3.15 15.19
N ASP A 113 22.36 -2.41 14.39
CA ASP A 113 21.77 -1.11 14.74
C ASP A 113 20.24 -1.24 14.81
N VAL A 114 19.76 -1.67 15.97
CA VAL A 114 18.34 -1.96 16.22
C VAL A 114 17.45 -0.73 16.00
N ASP A 115 17.94 0.47 16.35
CA ASP A 115 17.17 1.71 16.19
C ASP A 115 17.04 2.08 14.71
N ALA A 116 18.13 1.98 13.93
CA ALA A 116 18.07 2.21 12.50
C ALA A 116 17.23 1.14 11.77
N LEU A 117 17.28 -0.11 12.22
CA LEU A 117 16.47 -1.20 11.68
C LEU A 117 14.97 -0.97 11.96
N ASN A 118 14.63 -0.62 13.20
CA ASN A 118 13.25 -0.30 13.58
C ASN A 118 12.72 0.92 12.85
N GLU A 119 13.56 1.95 12.70
CA GLU A 119 13.20 3.11 11.89
C GLU A 119 12.92 2.66 10.45
N MET A 120 13.82 1.88 9.85
CA MET A 120 13.70 1.42 8.47
C MET A 120 12.43 0.59 8.24
N LEU A 121 12.16 -0.41 9.07
CA LEU A 121 10.99 -1.30 8.96
C LEU A 121 9.66 -0.58 9.24
N GLY A 122 9.72 0.53 9.98
CA GLY A 122 8.57 1.36 10.30
C GLY A 122 7.97 2.13 9.11
N TRP A 123 8.72 2.25 8.02
CA TRP A 123 8.27 2.98 6.82
C TRP A 123 7.44 2.11 5.89
N ALA A 124 6.56 2.76 5.14
CA ALA A 124 5.91 2.12 4.00
C ALA A 124 6.90 2.05 2.81
N TYR A 125 6.99 0.88 2.17
CA TYR A 125 7.81 0.65 0.97
C TYR A 125 6.90 0.51 -0.24
N SER A 126 6.56 -0.73 -0.58
CA SER A 126 5.64 -1.04 -1.67
C SER A 126 4.21 -1.27 -1.19
N TYR A 127 4.00 -1.41 0.12
CA TYR A 127 2.70 -1.65 0.74
C TYR A 127 2.38 -0.57 1.79
N PHE A 128 1.11 -0.20 1.84
CA PHE A 128 0.52 0.81 2.69
C PHE A 128 -0.40 0.17 3.72
N TYR A 129 -0.09 0.36 4.99
CA TYR A 129 -0.86 -0.17 6.12
C TYR A 129 -1.63 0.93 6.85
N PHE A 130 -2.96 0.79 6.94
CA PHE A 130 -3.82 1.82 7.49
C PHE A 130 -3.98 1.77 9.01
N GLY A 131 -3.78 0.63 9.68
CA GLY A 131 -3.78 0.52 11.15
C GLY A 131 -5.08 0.85 11.90
N TYR A 132 -6.05 1.46 11.23
CA TYR A 132 -7.33 1.91 11.76
C TYR A 132 -8.45 1.49 10.82
N VAL A 133 -9.67 1.44 11.36
CA VAL A 133 -10.87 1.10 10.59
C VAL A 133 -11.19 2.23 9.62
N LEU A 134 -11.08 1.92 8.34
CA LEU A 134 -11.45 2.81 7.24
C LEU A 134 -12.34 2.07 6.24
N SER A 135 -13.45 2.71 5.87
CA SER A 135 -14.44 2.18 4.93
C SER A 135 -14.78 3.16 3.80
N ASN A 136 -14.39 4.43 3.94
CA ASN A 136 -14.68 5.50 2.99
C ASN A 136 -13.63 6.62 3.06
N GLU A 137 -13.69 7.52 2.09
CA GLU A 137 -12.75 8.65 1.98
C GLU A 137 -12.87 9.66 3.11
N ASP A 138 -14.07 9.92 3.64
CA ASP A 138 -14.24 10.88 4.74
C ASP A 138 -13.56 10.38 6.01
N GLU A 139 -13.60 9.07 6.28
CA GLU A 139 -12.87 8.41 7.36
C GLU A 139 -11.36 8.50 7.18
N PHE A 140 -10.90 8.33 5.94
CA PHE A 140 -9.50 8.50 5.62
C PHE A 140 -9.05 9.96 5.81
N ALA A 141 -9.82 10.94 5.33
CA ALA A 141 -9.58 12.36 5.56
C ALA A 141 -9.54 12.71 7.05
N GLY A 142 -10.46 12.14 7.85
CA GLY A 142 -10.46 12.29 9.30
C GLY A 142 -9.17 11.76 9.92
N LEU A 143 -8.73 10.57 9.50
CA LEU A 143 -7.48 9.97 9.99
C LEU A 143 -6.27 10.83 9.61
N THR A 144 -6.13 11.20 8.34
CA THR A 144 -4.95 11.90 7.83
C THR A 144 -4.77 13.27 8.50
N ASN A 145 -5.85 14.04 8.64
CA ASN A 145 -5.82 15.35 9.31
C ASN A 145 -5.51 15.22 10.80
N THR A 146 -6.11 14.24 11.47
CA THR A 146 -5.84 13.97 12.88
C THR A 146 -4.38 13.59 13.09
N MET A 147 -3.84 12.70 12.25
CA MET A 147 -2.44 12.30 12.30
C MET A 147 -1.50 13.47 12.03
N ASP A 148 -1.76 14.29 11.01
CA ASP A 148 -0.95 15.47 10.72
C ASP A 148 -0.94 16.48 11.88
N ALA A 149 -2.10 16.74 12.49
CA ALA A 149 -2.21 17.60 13.67
C ALA A 149 -1.39 17.07 14.85
N VAL A 150 -1.51 15.77 15.14
CA VAL A 150 -0.77 15.09 16.21
C VAL A 150 0.74 15.13 15.97
N VAL A 151 1.18 14.88 14.73
CA VAL A 151 2.59 14.94 14.32
C VAL A 151 3.12 16.36 14.47
N LYS A 152 2.37 17.39 14.04
CA LYS A 152 2.77 18.81 14.19
C LYS A 152 2.87 19.22 15.66
N ALA A 153 1.99 18.72 16.53
CA ALA A 153 1.98 19.04 17.95
C ALA A 153 3.13 18.38 18.75
N THR A 154 3.68 17.26 18.28
CA THR A 154 4.68 16.46 19.01
C THR A 154 6.04 16.53 18.32
N PRO A 155 7.06 17.24 18.82
CA PRO A 155 8.39 17.26 18.19
C PRO A 155 9.18 15.95 18.39
N GLN A 156 10.23 15.73 17.58
CA GLN A 156 11.16 14.62 17.80
C GLN A 156 12.03 14.87 19.05
N PRO A 157 12.40 13.83 19.83
CA PRO A 157 12.20 12.40 19.60
C PRO A 157 10.87 11.84 20.15
N ALA A 158 10.03 12.65 20.81
CA ALA A 158 8.80 12.18 21.47
C ALA A 158 7.81 11.49 20.53
N ARG A 159 7.86 11.79 19.21
CA ARG A 159 7.10 11.08 18.15
C ARG A 159 7.35 9.58 18.09
N LEU A 160 8.52 9.10 18.52
CA LEU A 160 8.89 7.68 18.48
C LEU A 160 8.14 6.86 19.53
N ASN A 161 7.71 7.50 20.62
CA ASN A 161 7.04 6.86 21.76
C ASN A 161 5.54 7.14 21.80
N MET A 162 4.96 7.60 20.69
CA MET A 162 3.53 7.83 20.64
C MET A 162 2.77 6.52 20.74
N ASP A 163 1.79 6.50 21.64
CA ASP A 163 0.92 5.35 21.84
C ASP A 163 -0.11 5.26 20.71
N TRP A 164 0.19 4.44 19.71
CA TRP A 164 -0.71 4.10 18.60
C TRP A 164 -1.57 2.86 18.89
N THR A 165 -1.71 2.48 20.16
CA THR A 165 -2.50 1.30 20.56
C THR A 165 -3.97 1.64 20.85
N ARG A 166 -4.33 2.93 20.80
CA ARG A 166 -5.64 3.47 21.18
C ARG A 166 -6.45 3.97 20.00
N ASP A 167 -7.77 4.04 20.19
CA ASP A 167 -8.67 4.74 19.29
C ASP A 167 -8.32 6.23 19.23
N LEU A 168 -8.52 6.86 18.08
CA LEU A 168 -8.19 8.26 17.85
C LEU A 168 -9.44 9.12 17.87
N THR A 169 -9.43 10.19 18.65
CA THR A 169 -10.42 11.26 18.52
C THR A 169 -10.02 12.18 17.39
N LEU A 170 -10.95 12.47 16.49
CA LEU A 170 -10.66 13.29 15.32
C LEU A 170 -10.29 14.72 15.68
N ILE A 171 -9.37 15.27 14.90
CA ILE A 171 -9.05 16.69 14.85
C ILE A 171 -9.41 17.18 13.45
N VAL A 172 -10.48 17.96 13.36
CA VAL A 172 -11.00 18.50 12.10
C VAL A 172 -10.11 19.65 11.62
N ASN A 173 -9.69 19.57 10.36
CA ASN A 173 -9.01 20.61 9.61
C ASN A 173 -10.02 21.33 8.70
N PRO A 174 -10.41 22.59 8.98
CA PRO A 174 -11.41 23.31 8.19
C PRO A 174 -11.03 23.58 6.73
N ARG A 175 -9.78 23.30 6.33
CA ARG A 175 -9.28 23.51 4.96
C ARG A 175 -9.42 22.27 4.08
N ASP A 176 -9.68 21.10 4.66
CA ASP A 176 -9.91 19.89 3.90
C ASP A 176 -11.34 19.89 3.34
N PRO A 177 -11.54 19.65 2.03
CA PRO A 177 -12.87 19.66 1.42
C PRO A 177 -13.75 18.47 1.85
N HIS A 178 -13.19 17.42 2.47
CA HIS A 178 -13.94 16.27 2.96
C HIS A 178 -14.58 16.54 4.32
N ASN A 179 -15.65 15.79 4.62
CA ASN A 179 -16.44 15.96 5.85
C ASN A 179 -15.66 15.53 7.11
N GLN A 180 -14.55 14.79 6.94
CA GLN A 180 -13.64 14.35 8.00
C GLN A 180 -14.37 13.61 9.12
N ASN A 181 -14.97 12.49 8.73
CA ASN A 181 -15.72 11.66 9.65
C ASN A 181 -14.80 10.66 10.37
N GLY A 182 -15.22 10.24 11.55
CA GLY A 182 -14.66 9.11 12.25
C GLY A 182 -15.41 7.86 11.81
N THR A 183 -15.06 6.73 12.39
CA THR A 183 -15.66 5.45 12.03
C THR A 183 -17.18 5.52 12.17
N ALA A 184 -17.89 5.16 11.10
CA ALA A 184 -19.36 5.23 11.01
C ALA A 184 -19.96 6.63 11.28
N GLY A 185 -19.24 7.70 10.92
CA GLY A 185 -19.72 9.08 11.07
C GLY A 185 -19.55 9.67 12.48
N GLN A 186 -18.84 8.98 13.37
CA GLN A 186 -18.56 9.47 14.73
C GLN A 186 -17.36 10.43 14.74
N ASN A 187 -16.97 10.93 15.92
CA ASN A 187 -15.76 11.73 16.08
C ASN A 187 -14.54 10.88 16.49
N THR A 188 -14.63 9.56 16.35
CA THR A 188 -13.61 8.61 16.80
C THR A 188 -13.30 7.64 15.67
N ILE A 189 -12.02 7.39 15.43
CA ILE A 189 -11.54 6.35 14.53
C ILE A 189 -11.06 5.17 15.37
N HIS A 190 -11.66 4.02 15.14
CA HIS A 190 -11.33 2.80 15.88
C HIS A 190 -10.08 2.11 15.33
N ARG A 191 -9.30 1.51 16.23
CA ARG A 191 -8.17 0.64 15.87
C ARG A 191 -8.68 -0.66 15.23
N LEU A 192 -7.90 -1.20 14.29
CA LEU A 192 -8.16 -2.52 13.73
C LEU A 192 -8.03 -3.61 14.80
N ARG A 193 -9.07 -4.45 14.92
CA ARG A 193 -9.08 -5.66 15.76
C ARG A 193 -9.94 -6.74 15.12
N GLU A 194 -9.64 -8.02 15.32
CA GLU A 194 -10.49 -9.11 14.87
C GLU A 194 -11.93 -8.96 15.37
N GLY A 195 -12.89 -9.35 14.53
CA GLY A 195 -14.32 -9.31 14.87
C GLY A 195 -14.93 -7.92 14.81
N ILE A 196 -14.17 -6.85 14.51
CA ILE A 196 -14.72 -5.49 14.46
C ILE A 196 -15.74 -5.33 13.34
N GLU A 197 -15.59 -6.06 12.24
CA GLU A 197 -16.50 -6.09 11.11
C GLU A 197 -17.91 -6.57 11.49
N ARG A 198 -18.05 -7.41 12.54
CA ARG A 198 -19.37 -7.83 13.05
C ARG A 198 -20.19 -6.65 13.57
N TYR A 199 -19.52 -5.61 14.06
CA TYR A 199 -20.18 -4.39 14.52
C TYR A 199 -20.59 -3.47 13.35
N PHE A 200 -19.97 -3.63 12.16
CA PHE A 200 -20.19 -2.79 10.98
C PHE A 200 -21.03 -3.45 9.88
N ILE A 201 -21.13 -4.79 9.86
CA ILE A 201 -21.87 -5.55 8.84
C ILE A 201 -23.37 -5.59 9.16
N THR A 202 -23.78 -5.43 10.42
CA THR A 202 -25.18 -5.32 10.81
C THR A 202 -25.55 -3.88 11.12
N ASP A 203 -26.21 -3.21 10.16
CA ASP A 203 -27.11 -2.13 10.53
C ASP A 203 -28.22 -2.75 11.39
N ILE A 204 -28.14 -2.57 12.72
CA ILE A 204 -29.12 -3.12 13.66
C ILE A 204 -30.53 -2.57 13.40
N ASN A 205 -30.62 -1.44 12.69
CA ASN A 205 -31.87 -0.78 12.33
C ASN A 205 -32.36 -1.16 10.92
N CYS A 206 -31.56 -1.90 10.13
CA CYS A 206 -31.91 -2.29 8.77
C CYS A 206 -31.48 -3.74 8.44
N PRO A 207 -32.13 -4.75 9.04
CA PRO A 207 -31.81 -6.17 8.82
C PRO A 207 -32.01 -6.66 7.38
N ALA A 208 -32.59 -5.82 6.50
CA ALA A 208 -32.79 -6.11 5.08
C ALA A 208 -31.54 -5.83 4.20
N ARG A 209 -30.57 -5.03 4.66
CA ARG A 209 -29.21 -5.04 4.08
C ARG A 209 -28.51 -6.27 4.62
N GLY A 210 -28.71 -7.40 3.94
CA GLY A 210 -28.09 -8.67 4.29
C GLY A 210 -26.58 -8.50 4.48
N ALA A 211 -26.02 -9.29 5.40
CA ALA A 211 -24.60 -9.37 5.66
C ALA A 211 -23.83 -9.37 4.33
N LYS A 212 -23.04 -8.32 4.09
CA LYS A 212 -22.15 -8.31 2.92
C LYS A 212 -21.26 -9.56 3.03
N ALA A 213 -21.14 -10.30 1.93
CA ALA A 213 -20.36 -11.53 1.88
C ALA A 213 -18.85 -11.27 2.08
N GLN A 214 -18.40 -10.04 1.83
CA GLN A 214 -17.02 -9.59 1.95
C GLN A 214 -16.95 -8.27 2.72
N SER A 215 -15.86 -8.08 3.47
CA SER A 215 -15.62 -6.86 4.25
C SER A 215 -15.22 -5.69 3.35
N ASN A 216 -15.73 -4.50 3.64
CA ASN A 216 -15.30 -3.25 3.00
C ASN A 216 -14.21 -2.51 3.80
N ILE A 217 -13.74 -3.10 4.92
CA ILE A 217 -12.73 -2.48 5.78
C ILE A 217 -11.35 -2.76 5.20
N VAL A 218 -10.65 -1.70 4.83
CA VAL A 218 -9.32 -1.78 4.23
C VAL A 218 -8.26 -1.94 5.32
N VAL A 219 -7.38 -2.93 5.17
CA VAL A 219 -6.26 -3.17 6.09
C VAL A 219 -4.95 -2.68 5.50
N MET A 220 -4.67 -3.10 4.27
CA MET A 220 -3.42 -2.81 3.57
C MET A 220 -3.66 -2.73 2.06
N MET A 221 -2.83 -1.99 1.33
CA MET A 221 -2.84 -2.00 -0.14
C MET A 221 -1.42 -1.90 -0.68
N ASP A 222 -1.18 -2.30 -1.93
CA ASP A 222 0.06 -1.92 -2.62
C ASP A 222 0.05 -0.43 -3.06
N ALA A 223 1.23 0.09 -3.37
CA ALA A 223 1.37 1.46 -3.82
C ALA A 223 0.68 1.68 -5.18
N ILE A 224 -0.16 2.72 -5.26
CA ILE A 224 -0.92 3.09 -6.47
C ILE A 224 0.02 3.49 -7.62
N ALA A 225 1.07 4.26 -7.30
CA ALA A 225 2.04 4.75 -8.25
C ALA A 225 3.44 4.17 -7.98
N ALA A 226 4.31 4.25 -8.98
CA ALA A 226 5.71 3.91 -8.85
C ALA A 226 6.40 4.89 -7.89
N ASN A 227 7.21 4.34 -6.98
CA ASN A 227 8.03 5.13 -6.06
C ASN A 227 9.10 5.92 -6.84
N GLU A 228 9.41 7.15 -6.40
CA GLU A 228 10.59 7.87 -6.93
C GLU A 228 11.89 7.23 -6.42
N PRO A 229 12.97 7.21 -7.23
CA PRO A 229 14.29 6.80 -6.76
C PRO A 229 14.76 7.65 -5.57
N LEU A 230 15.25 7.01 -4.52
CA LEU A 230 15.74 7.63 -3.27
C LEU A 230 16.82 8.71 -3.52
N PRO A 231 16.72 9.92 -2.93
CA PRO A 231 17.93 10.68 -2.58
C PRO A 231 18.61 10.05 -1.35
N ALA A 232 19.94 10.21 -1.26
CA ALA A 232 20.79 9.58 -0.25
C ALA A 232 20.55 10.02 1.22
N SER A 233 19.64 10.97 1.46
CA SER A 233 19.38 11.55 2.79
C SER A 233 17.88 11.58 3.11
N TYR A 234 17.43 10.59 3.88
CA TYR A 234 16.10 10.49 4.55
C TYR A 234 14.86 10.26 3.65
N PRO A 235 13.83 9.55 4.18
CA PRO A 235 13.22 8.44 3.46
C PRO A 235 12.08 8.89 2.57
N ARG A 236 12.08 8.26 1.38
CA ARG A 236 11.10 8.25 0.29
C ARG A 236 9.98 9.28 0.34
N ASN A 237 9.94 10.10 -0.71
CA ASN A 237 8.66 10.62 -1.20
C ASN A 237 7.82 9.40 -1.60
N PHE A 238 6.69 9.20 -0.91
CA PHE A 238 5.69 8.21 -1.28
C PHE A 238 5.28 8.44 -2.74
N ALA A 239 5.26 7.37 -3.55
CA ALA A 239 4.90 7.39 -4.97
C ALA A 239 4.02 8.58 -5.41
N THR A 240 4.63 9.53 -6.13
CA THR A 240 4.16 10.92 -6.29
C THR A 240 3.40 11.20 -7.58
N GLY A 241 3.12 10.18 -8.42
CA GLY A 241 2.50 10.44 -9.72
C GLY A 241 1.66 9.28 -10.25
N VAL A 242 0.35 9.50 -10.36
CA VAL A 242 -0.58 8.71 -11.19
C VAL A 242 -0.06 8.57 -12.64
N GLU A 243 0.89 9.42 -13.03
CA GLU A 243 1.63 9.36 -14.29
C GLU A 243 2.35 8.03 -14.53
N ASN A 244 2.81 7.34 -13.48
CA ASN A 244 3.48 6.05 -13.57
C ASN A 244 2.88 5.07 -12.57
N PHE A 245 1.88 4.28 -12.98
CA PHE A 245 1.31 3.25 -12.12
C PHE A 245 2.32 2.15 -11.79
N ASN A 246 2.29 1.69 -10.53
CA ASN A 246 3.08 0.54 -10.09
C ASN A 246 2.65 -0.74 -10.83
N HIS A 247 1.35 -0.87 -11.10
CA HIS A 247 0.74 -1.96 -11.84
C HIS A 247 0.09 -1.49 -13.14
N VAL A 248 0.24 -2.26 -14.23
CA VAL A 248 -0.44 -1.99 -15.51
C VAL A 248 -1.66 -2.94 -15.62
N PRO A 249 -2.90 -2.46 -15.88
CA PRO A 249 -3.27 -1.20 -16.56
C PRO A 249 -3.59 0.01 -15.64
N GLY A 250 -3.07 0.04 -14.42
CA GLY A 250 -3.33 1.09 -13.42
C GLY A 250 -4.29 0.64 -12.32
N GLY A 251 -3.92 0.88 -11.06
CA GLY A 251 -4.64 0.43 -9.87
C GLY A 251 -3.72 -0.21 -8.82
N CYS A 252 -4.32 -0.69 -7.73
CA CYS A 252 -3.62 -1.39 -6.67
C CYS A 252 -4.38 -2.65 -6.21
N ASN A 253 -3.65 -3.61 -5.66
CA ASN A 253 -4.25 -4.71 -4.91
C ASN A 253 -4.50 -4.25 -3.47
N VAL A 254 -5.69 -4.53 -2.96
CA VAL A 254 -6.16 -4.10 -1.65
C VAL A 254 -6.51 -5.33 -0.82
N LEU A 255 -5.88 -5.44 0.35
CA LEU A 255 -6.20 -6.42 1.38
C LEU A 255 -7.29 -5.88 2.31
N PHE A 256 -8.36 -6.64 2.41
CA PHE A 256 -9.49 -6.36 3.29
C PHE A 256 -9.43 -7.21 4.56
N MET A 257 -10.26 -6.82 5.52
CA MET A 257 -10.24 -7.37 6.88
C MET A 257 -10.59 -8.85 7.00
N ASP A 258 -11.41 -9.38 6.11
CA ASP A 258 -11.72 -10.81 5.99
C ASP A 258 -10.61 -11.62 5.28
N GLY A 259 -9.51 -10.96 4.89
CA GLY A 259 -8.35 -11.56 4.25
C GLY A 259 -8.45 -11.70 2.72
N HIS A 260 -9.55 -11.27 2.09
CA HIS A 260 -9.60 -11.25 0.63
C HIS A 260 -8.74 -10.11 0.08
N VAL A 261 -8.27 -10.29 -1.15
CA VAL A 261 -7.45 -9.31 -1.86
C VAL A 261 -8.06 -9.07 -3.22
N ASP A 262 -8.46 -7.85 -3.49
CA ASP A 262 -9.05 -7.45 -4.76
C ASP A 262 -8.20 -6.38 -5.46
N PHE A 263 -8.13 -6.47 -6.78
CA PHE A 263 -7.47 -5.46 -7.60
C PHE A 263 -8.48 -4.39 -8.00
N ILE A 264 -8.29 -3.19 -7.50
CA ILE A 264 -9.16 -2.05 -7.79
C ILE A 264 -8.43 -1.13 -8.76
N ARG A 265 -9.11 -0.77 -9.85
CA ARG A 265 -8.54 0.14 -10.85
C ARG A 265 -8.64 1.58 -10.36
N TYR A 266 -7.58 2.34 -10.62
CA TYR A 266 -7.60 3.78 -10.39
C TYR A 266 -8.39 4.52 -11.50
N PRO A 267 -9.13 5.60 -11.21
CA PRO A 267 -9.65 6.05 -9.92
C PRO A 267 -11.11 5.63 -9.78
N GLN A 268 -11.41 4.53 -9.06
CA GLN A 268 -12.78 4.01 -8.97
C GLN A 268 -13.39 4.21 -7.59
N GLU A 269 -12.96 3.42 -6.62
CA GLU A 269 -13.57 3.34 -5.30
C GLU A 269 -12.50 3.36 -4.21
N PHE A 270 -12.88 3.79 -3.01
CA PHE A 270 -12.00 3.79 -1.84
C PHE A 270 -11.41 2.38 -1.63
N PRO A 271 -10.07 2.24 -1.43
CA PRO A 271 -9.06 3.27 -1.17
C PRO A 271 -8.32 3.78 -2.43
N VAL A 272 -8.74 3.44 -3.63
CA VAL A 272 -8.01 3.69 -4.89
C VAL A 272 -8.58 4.90 -5.63
N THR A 273 -8.61 6.02 -4.91
CA THR A 273 -9.23 7.24 -5.40
C THR A 273 -8.19 8.33 -5.54
N GLU A 274 -8.55 9.39 -6.27
CA GLU A 274 -7.64 10.51 -6.51
C GLU A 274 -7.23 11.19 -5.20
N TYR A 275 -8.19 11.41 -4.29
CA TYR A 275 -7.92 12.01 -2.98
C TYR A 275 -6.94 11.15 -2.15
N VAL A 276 -7.15 9.83 -2.09
CA VAL A 276 -6.23 8.93 -1.39
C VAL A 276 -4.86 8.95 -2.03
N ALA A 277 -4.76 8.91 -3.37
CA ALA A 277 -3.49 8.95 -4.07
C ALA A 277 -2.69 10.23 -3.77
N VAL A 278 -3.34 11.40 -3.80
CA VAL A 278 -2.71 12.70 -3.49
C VAL A 278 -2.28 12.79 -2.03
N THR A 279 -3.12 12.32 -1.12
CA THR A 279 -2.88 12.43 0.33
C THR A 279 -1.86 11.40 0.82
N ALA A 280 -1.86 10.20 0.24
CA ALA A 280 -0.90 9.12 0.49
C ALA A 280 0.48 9.36 -0.13
N GLY A 281 0.54 10.00 -1.30
CA GLY A 281 1.74 10.15 -2.15
C GLY A 281 2.43 11.52 -2.07
N GLY A 282 2.28 12.29 -0.99
CA GLY A 282 2.47 13.74 -1.04
C GLY A 282 3.80 14.29 -1.63
N LYS A 283 3.68 15.34 -2.49
CA LYS A 283 4.46 16.61 -2.51
C LYS A 283 4.02 17.59 -3.64
N PRO A 284 4.23 18.93 -3.56
CA PRO A 284 4.08 19.88 -2.45
C PRO A 284 2.81 20.74 -2.63
N GLY A 285 1.94 20.81 -1.62
CA GLY A 285 0.73 21.63 -1.74
C GLY A 285 -0.23 21.46 -0.58
N TRP A 286 0.25 21.67 0.65
CA TRP A 286 -0.68 22.05 1.72
C TRP A 286 -1.23 23.43 1.34
N GLY A 287 -2.35 23.44 0.60
CA GLY A 287 -2.83 24.64 -0.06
C GLY A 287 -4.21 24.52 -0.70
N GLY A 288 -5.15 23.74 -0.13
CA GLY A 288 -6.56 23.79 -0.49
C GLY A 288 -6.91 23.47 -1.97
N PRO A 289 -8.20 23.48 -2.33
CA PRO A 289 -8.62 23.28 -3.71
C PRO A 289 -8.35 24.58 -4.48
N THR A 290 -7.46 24.56 -5.47
CA THR A 290 -7.51 25.55 -6.54
C THR A 290 -8.53 25.07 -7.55
N ALA A 291 -9.76 25.56 -7.38
CA ALA A 291 -10.67 25.73 -8.51
C ALA A 291 -10.07 26.82 -9.41
N GLU A 292 -9.53 26.42 -10.56
CA GLU A 292 -9.48 27.16 -11.84
C GLU A 292 -8.84 26.28 -12.92
#